data_AF-A0AAN6FRM8-F1
#
_entry.id   AF-A0AAN6FRM8-F1
#
_cell.length_a   1.000
_cell.length_b   1.000
_cell.length_c   1.000
_cell.angle_alpha   90.00
_cell.angle_beta   90.00
_cell.angle_gamma   90.00
#
_symmetry.space_group_name_H-M   'P 1'
#
loop_
_entity.id
_entity.type
_entity.pdbx_description
1 polymer ?
#
loop_
_entity_poly.entity_id
_entity_poly.type
_entity_poly.pdbx_seq_one_letter_code
_entity_poly.pdbx_strand_id
1 'polypeptide(L)'
;MDGGSLTEHLNVVKEFLDANPYEVVTLLFVNTGPPLADWARAYVNTGLDLVSYTPPPYNRGGSMTIHDWPTVAEMVSSNKRLVTFLSNGANENRVPYLLNQFDYMFETNFSIDEPNQYTCAPARPRWRDPSYISPRLSLVNHFLYAQFLGFRYPNATYANTTNAAGFHIGELGEHAVRCRSLYERRPNFFLVDFFSEGDVFDVEHGMNVF
;
A
#
# COMPACT_ATOMS: atom_id res chain seq x y z
N MET A 1 -0.40 -19.52 12.35
CA MET A 1 -0.41 -18.20 13.00
C MET A 1 -1.85 -17.82 13.15
N ASP A 2 -2.35 -17.74 14.37
CA ASP A 2 -3.66 -17.16 14.64
C ASP A 2 -3.41 -15.66 14.84
N GLY A 3 -3.35 -14.91 13.73
CA GLY A 3 -3.00 -13.48 13.71
C GLY A 3 -4.04 -12.55 14.36
N GLY A 4 -4.86 -13.08 15.27
CA GLY A 4 -6.03 -12.42 15.83
C GLY A 4 -7.20 -12.34 14.85
N SER A 5 -8.34 -11.88 15.35
CA SER A 5 -9.48 -11.51 14.53
C SER A 5 -9.24 -10.18 13.80
N LEU A 6 -9.96 -9.97 12.70
CA LEU A 6 -9.96 -8.68 11.99
C LEU A 6 -10.29 -7.52 12.95
N THR A 7 -11.27 -7.70 13.84
CA THR A 7 -11.69 -6.67 14.78
C THR A 7 -10.59 -6.32 15.78
N GLU A 8 -9.85 -7.30 16.31
CA GLU A 8 -8.73 -7.03 17.22
C GLU A 8 -7.62 -6.25 16.52
N HIS A 9 -7.26 -6.62 15.29
CA HIS A 9 -6.28 -5.87 14.51
C HIS A 9 -6.72 -4.42 14.26
N LEU A 10 -7.98 -4.23 13.86
CA LEU A 10 -8.54 -2.89 13.63
C LEU A 10 -8.63 -2.06 14.92
N ASN A 11 -8.82 -2.67 16.10
CA ASN A 11 -8.77 -1.95 17.37
C ASN A 11 -7.38 -1.36 17.64
N VAL A 12 -6.30 -2.10 17.33
CA VAL A 12 -4.93 -1.56 17.46
C VAL A 12 -4.75 -0.32 16.58
N VAL A 13 -5.27 -0.33 15.36
CA VAL A 13 -5.22 0.84 14.46
C VAL A 13 -6.02 2.00 15.03
N LYS A 14 -7.21 1.73 15.58
CA LYS A 14 -8.04 2.76 16.21
C LYS A 14 -7.33 3.42 17.40
N GLU A 15 -6.76 2.62 18.29
CA GLU A 15 -6.01 3.08 19.46
C GLU A 15 -4.81 3.95 19.03
N PHE A 16 -4.08 3.53 18.00
CA PHE A 16 -3.00 4.33 17.43
C PHE A 16 -3.51 5.68 16.90
N LEU A 17 -4.58 5.70 16.10
CA LEU A 17 -5.13 6.94 15.54
C LEU A 17 -5.67 7.87 16.62
N ASP A 18 -6.19 7.35 17.73
CA ASP A 18 -6.66 8.15 18.87
C ASP A 18 -5.51 8.76 19.66
N ALA A 19 -4.43 7.99 19.88
CA ALA A 19 -3.23 8.47 20.56
C ALA A 19 -2.42 9.46 19.70
N ASN A 20 -2.56 9.40 18.37
CA ASN A 20 -1.77 10.18 17.42
C ASN A 20 -2.69 10.98 16.48
N PRO A 21 -3.20 12.15 16.90
CA PRO A 21 -4.26 12.88 16.18
C PRO A 21 -3.81 13.49 14.85
N TYR A 22 -2.51 13.62 14.62
CA TYR A 22 -1.94 14.19 13.40
C TYR A 22 -1.49 13.12 12.39
N GLU A 23 -1.57 11.84 12.76
CA GLU A 23 -1.12 10.74 11.90
C GLU A 23 -2.24 10.29 10.96
N VAL A 24 -1.82 9.87 9.76
CA VAL A 24 -2.68 9.26 8.74
C VAL A 24 -2.18 7.85 8.49
N VAL A 25 -3.10 6.89 8.48
CA VAL A 25 -2.79 5.46 8.27
C VAL A 25 -3.42 4.99 6.96
N THR A 26 -2.67 4.22 6.18
CA THR A 26 -3.20 3.46 5.05
C THR A 26 -3.09 1.97 5.35
N LEU A 27 -4.20 1.25 5.20
CA LEU A 27 -4.25 -0.21 5.32
C LEU A 27 -4.47 -0.82 3.93
N LEU A 28 -3.67 -1.83 3.59
CA LEU A 28 -3.88 -2.67 2.41
C LEU A 28 -4.13 -4.10 2.86
N PHE A 29 -5.36 -4.59 2.69
CA PHE A 29 -5.69 -5.99 2.93
C PHE A 29 -5.65 -6.78 1.63
N VAL A 30 -4.75 -7.75 1.60
CA VAL A 30 -4.62 -8.73 0.51
C VAL A 30 -5.31 -10.04 0.92
N ASN A 31 -5.84 -10.79 -0.05
CA ASN A 31 -6.52 -12.08 0.20
C ASN A 31 -7.67 -11.96 1.22
N THR A 32 -8.59 -11.03 0.98
CA THR A 32 -9.61 -10.50 1.92
C THR A 32 -10.72 -11.45 2.35
N GLY A 33 -10.59 -12.77 2.09
CA GLY A 33 -11.36 -13.91 2.61
C GLY A 33 -12.82 -13.66 3.02
N PRO A 34 -13.08 -13.10 4.23
CA PRO A 34 -14.43 -12.85 4.73
C PRO A 34 -15.35 -12.03 3.80
N PRO A 35 -16.68 -12.25 3.87
CA PRO A 35 -17.67 -11.42 3.19
C PRO A 35 -17.61 -9.95 3.62
N LEU A 36 -17.90 -9.02 2.69
CA LEU A 36 -17.89 -7.57 2.92
C LEU A 36 -18.72 -7.11 4.14
N ALA A 37 -19.79 -7.82 4.50
CA ALA A 37 -20.61 -7.49 5.65
C ALA A 37 -19.86 -7.67 6.99
N ASP A 38 -18.94 -8.62 7.06
CA ASP A 38 -18.13 -8.85 8.26
C ASP A 38 -17.04 -7.78 8.40
N TRP A 39 -16.46 -7.34 7.27
CA TRP A 39 -15.59 -6.16 7.23
C TRP A 39 -16.31 -4.92 7.74
N ALA A 40 -17.51 -4.63 7.22
CA ALA A 40 -18.32 -3.50 7.67
C ALA A 40 -18.61 -3.56 9.17
N ARG A 41 -19.00 -4.74 9.69
CA ARG A 41 -19.24 -4.93 11.12
C ARG A 41 -18.00 -4.67 11.94
N ALA A 42 -16.83 -5.14 11.50
CA ALA A 42 -15.58 -4.91 12.20
C ALA A 42 -15.23 -3.41 12.27
N TYR A 43 -15.34 -2.68 11.15
CA TYR A 43 -15.07 -1.23 11.13
C TYR A 43 -16.03 -0.43 12.01
N VAL A 44 -17.33 -0.78 12.02
CA VAL A 44 -18.31 -0.14 12.91
C VAL A 44 -18.02 -0.46 14.37
N ASN A 45 -17.70 -1.71 14.69
CA ASN A 45 -17.41 -2.12 16.08
C ASN A 45 -16.18 -1.41 16.66
N THR A 46 -15.19 -1.06 15.84
CA THR A 46 -14.00 -0.31 16.28
C THR A 46 -14.17 1.22 16.13
N GLY A 47 -15.24 1.68 15.49
CA GLY A 47 -15.46 3.09 15.14
C GLY A 47 -14.52 3.62 14.06
N LEU A 48 -13.82 2.73 13.33
CA LEU A 48 -12.95 3.12 12.22
C LEU A 48 -13.71 3.62 11.00
N ASP A 49 -14.98 3.23 10.84
CA ASP A 49 -15.87 3.77 9.80
C ASP A 49 -16.00 5.30 9.88
N LEU A 50 -15.98 5.86 11.10
CA LEU A 50 -16.10 7.29 11.33
C LEU A 50 -14.85 8.09 10.97
N VAL A 51 -13.66 7.47 11.02
CA VAL A 51 -12.37 8.11 10.70
C VAL A 51 -11.81 7.71 9.33
N SER A 52 -12.49 6.81 8.62
CA SER A 52 -12.09 6.38 7.29
C SER A 52 -12.46 7.41 6.22
N TYR A 53 -11.51 7.70 5.33
CA TYR A 53 -11.74 8.48 4.12
C TYR A 53 -12.73 7.76 3.20
N THR A 54 -13.64 8.54 2.64
CA THR A 54 -14.63 8.08 1.66
C THR A 54 -14.57 9.01 0.46
N PRO A 55 -14.21 8.50 -0.73
CA PRO A 55 -14.28 9.28 -1.96
C PRO A 55 -15.69 9.81 -2.20
N PRO A 56 -15.83 11.06 -2.69
CA PRO A 56 -17.13 11.58 -3.08
C PRO A 56 -17.73 10.72 -4.19
N PRO A 57 -19.06 10.55 -4.28
CA PRO A 57 -19.69 9.59 -5.19
C PRO A 57 -19.25 9.70 -6.66
N TYR A 58 -18.99 10.92 -7.15
CA TYR A 58 -18.55 11.17 -8.53
C TYR A 58 -17.10 10.73 -8.81
N ASN A 59 -16.31 10.46 -7.78
CA ASN A 59 -14.91 10.02 -7.88
C ASN A 59 -14.72 8.51 -7.61
N ARG A 60 -15.79 7.79 -7.26
CA ARG A 60 -15.74 6.35 -6.98
C ARG A 60 -15.49 5.50 -8.23
N GLY A 61 -15.19 4.21 -8.04
CA GLY A 61 -14.99 3.27 -9.16
C GLY A 61 -13.77 3.58 -10.03
N GLY A 62 -12.75 4.19 -9.43
CA GLY A 62 -11.46 4.45 -10.07
C GLY A 62 -11.41 5.68 -10.97
N SER A 63 -12.31 6.65 -10.76
CA SER A 63 -12.26 7.93 -11.46
C SER A 63 -11.23 8.89 -10.88
N MET A 64 -10.71 8.63 -9.67
CA MET A 64 -9.67 9.44 -9.03
C MET A 64 -8.31 9.32 -9.72
N THR A 65 -7.63 10.45 -9.78
CA THR A 65 -6.19 10.60 -10.00
C THR A 65 -5.50 10.98 -8.69
N ILE A 66 -4.17 11.07 -8.70
CA ILE A 66 -3.38 11.49 -7.53
C ILE A 66 -3.78 12.88 -7.01
N HIS A 67 -4.26 13.77 -7.88
CA HIS A 67 -4.64 15.14 -7.51
C HIS A 67 -6.02 15.24 -6.86
N ASP A 68 -6.83 14.19 -6.93
CA ASP A 68 -8.15 14.14 -6.31
C ASP A 68 -8.11 13.74 -4.83
N TRP A 69 -6.95 13.22 -4.37
CA TRP A 69 -6.76 12.86 -2.97
C TRP A 69 -6.62 14.12 -2.10
N PRO A 70 -7.25 14.15 -0.92
CA PRO A 70 -7.00 15.21 0.04
C PRO A 70 -5.53 15.20 0.46
N THR A 71 -5.01 16.38 0.79
CA THR A 71 -3.71 16.52 1.45
C THR A 71 -3.75 15.89 2.85
N VAL A 72 -2.59 15.54 3.39
CA VAL A 72 -2.48 15.06 4.79
C VAL A 72 -3.10 16.07 5.77
N ALA A 73 -2.89 17.37 5.56
CA ALA A 73 -3.48 18.43 6.39
C ALA A 73 -5.02 18.45 6.34
N GLU A 74 -5.62 18.21 5.17
CA GLU A 74 -7.07 18.11 5.03
C GLU A 74 -7.62 16.82 5.66
N MET A 75 -6.92 15.70 5.53
CA MET A 75 -7.30 14.44 6.18
C MET A 75 -7.28 14.57 7.70
N VAL A 76 -6.24 15.22 8.25
CA VAL A 76 -6.12 15.52 9.67
C VAL A 76 -7.23 16.45 10.15
N SER A 77 -7.45 17.57 9.46
CA SER A 77 -8.45 18.56 9.89
C SER A 77 -9.89 18.04 9.81
N SER A 78 -10.19 17.14 8.87
CA SER A 78 -11.50 16.49 8.75
C SER A 78 -11.65 15.21 9.58
N ASN A 79 -10.60 14.80 10.30
CA ASN A 79 -10.50 13.52 11.00
C ASN A 79 -10.79 12.28 10.11
N LYS A 80 -10.55 12.39 8.80
CA LYS A 80 -10.65 11.31 7.82
C LYS A 80 -9.27 10.73 7.54
N ARG A 81 -8.64 10.19 8.58
CA ARG A 81 -7.21 9.85 8.67
C ARG A 81 -6.90 8.37 8.40
N LEU A 82 -7.89 7.55 8.06
CA LEU A 82 -7.69 6.16 7.65
C LEU A 82 -8.08 5.96 6.17
N VAL A 83 -7.20 5.38 5.37
CA VAL A 83 -7.55 4.86 4.02
C VAL A 83 -7.43 3.36 4.04
N THR A 84 -8.46 2.64 3.60
CA THR A 84 -8.42 1.18 3.52
C THR A 84 -8.62 0.71 2.08
N PHE A 85 -7.68 -0.08 1.60
CA PHE A 85 -7.77 -0.79 0.33
C PHE A 85 -7.97 -2.29 0.56
N LEU A 86 -8.94 -2.86 -0.14
CA LEU A 86 -9.13 -4.30 -0.30
C LEU A 86 -8.68 -4.71 -1.70
N SER A 87 -7.79 -5.70 -1.78
CA SER A 87 -7.33 -6.23 -3.08
C SER A 87 -8.46 -6.84 -3.93
N ASN A 88 -9.56 -7.26 -3.29
CA ASN A 88 -10.80 -7.69 -3.92
C ASN A 88 -11.98 -7.60 -2.93
N GLY A 89 -13.22 -7.75 -3.42
CA GLY A 89 -14.41 -7.85 -2.57
C GLY A 89 -15.00 -6.52 -2.06
N ALA A 90 -14.32 -5.39 -2.32
CA ALA A 90 -14.86 -4.06 -2.05
C ALA A 90 -16.10 -3.75 -2.90
N ASN A 91 -17.04 -2.99 -2.32
CA ASN A 91 -18.19 -2.44 -3.02
C ASN A 91 -18.60 -1.12 -2.36
N GLU A 92 -18.23 -0.02 -2.99
CA GLU A 92 -18.36 1.34 -2.44
C GLU A 92 -19.81 1.85 -2.41
N ASN A 93 -20.75 1.14 -3.08
CA ASN A 93 -22.18 1.41 -2.95
C ASN A 93 -22.76 0.80 -1.66
N ARG A 94 -22.06 -0.16 -1.05
CA ARG A 94 -22.46 -0.82 0.20
C ARG A 94 -21.62 -0.38 1.39
N VAL A 95 -20.31 -0.28 1.21
CA VAL A 95 -19.35 0.12 2.24
C VAL A 95 -18.37 1.14 1.62
N PRO A 96 -18.71 2.44 1.65
CA PRO A 96 -18.06 3.46 0.82
C PRO A 96 -16.63 3.83 1.25
N TYR A 97 -16.20 3.40 2.43
CA TYR A 97 -14.85 3.62 2.97
C TYR A 97 -13.90 2.42 2.78
N LEU A 98 -14.38 1.30 2.23
CA LEU A 98 -13.54 0.15 1.87
C LEU A 98 -13.32 0.17 0.36
N LEU A 99 -12.14 0.59 -0.05
CA LEU A 99 -11.82 0.91 -1.43
C LEU A 99 -11.27 -0.30 -2.16
N ASN A 100 -11.62 -0.50 -3.42
CA ASN A 100 -10.96 -1.51 -4.24
C ASN A 100 -9.55 -1.03 -4.59
N GLN A 101 -8.51 -1.80 -4.25
CA GLN A 101 -7.12 -1.44 -4.52
C GLN A 101 -6.91 -0.97 -5.98
N PHE A 102 -7.34 -1.77 -6.96
CA PHE A 102 -7.01 -1.54 -8.37
C PHE A 102 -7.87 -0.47 -9.06
N ASP A 103 -8.89 0.03 -8.39
CA ASP A 103 -9.59 1.24 -8.80
C ASP A 103 -8.74 2.48 -8.50
N TYR A 104 -7.94 2.47 -7.43
CA TYR A 104 -7.24 3.65 -6.91
C TYR A 104 -5.73 3.62 -7.01
N MET A 105 -5.14 2.46 -7.27
CA MET A 105 -3.69 2.33 -7.45
C MET A 105 -3.33 1.30 -8.52
N PHE A 106 -2.10 1.42 -9.03
CA PHE A 106 -1.42 0.33 -9.72
C PHE A 106 -0.25 -0.15 -8.86
N GLU A 107 0.24 -1.33 -9.17
CA GLU A 107 1.44 -1.88 -8.52
C GLU A 107 2.39 -2.56 -9.49
N THR A 108 3.66 -2.65 -9.10
CA THR A 108 4.70 -3.37 -9.85
C THR A 108 4.58 -4.89 -9.65
N ASN A 109 5.39 -5.67 -10.36
CA ASN A 109 5.38 -7.13 -10.21
C ASN A 109 5.77 -7.54 -8.78
N PHE A 110 5.00 -8.44 -8.18
CA PHE A 110 5.24 -8.97 -6.83
C PHE A 110 5.97 -10.32 -6.83
N SER A 111 6.17 -10.95 -7.98
CA SER A 111 6.86 -12.24 -8.11
C SER A 111 8.32 -12.02 -8.49
N ILE A 112 9.16 -11.74 -7.48
CA ILE A 112 10.59 -11.44 -7.62
C ILE A 112 11.41 -12.56 -6.98
N ASP A 113 12.16 -13.29 -7.79
CA ASP A 113 13.07 -14.36 -7.37
C ASP A 113 14.55 -13.94 -7.42
N GLU A 114 14.86 -12.87 -8.16
CA GLU A 114 16.23 -12.36 -8.32
C GLU A 114 16.28 -10.82 -8.21
N PRO A 115 17.35 -10.25 -7.62
CA PRO A 115 17.46 -8.80 -7.41
C PRO A 115 17.33 -7.93 -8.67
N ASN A 116 17.66 -8.47 -9.85
CA ASN A 116 17.57 -7.75 -11.13
C ASN A 116 16.17 -7.75 -11.75
N GLN A 117 15.18 -8.42 -11.14
CA GLN A 117 13.82 -8.52 -11.66
C GLN A 117 12.90 -7.38 -11.19
N TYR A 118 13.34 -6.54 -10.26
CA TYR A 118 12.59 -5.36 -9.87
C TYR A 118 12.34 -4.44 -11.07
N THR A 119 11.08 -4.10 -11.31
CA THR A 119 10.65 -3.27 -12.43
C THR A 119 9.68 -2.20 -11.95
N CYS A 120 9.70 -1.06 -12.63
CA CYS A 120 8.75 0.03 -12.42
C CYS A 120 7.53 -0.09 -13.36
N ALA A 121 7.47 -1.10 -14.24
CA ALA A 121 6.30 -1.29 -15.09
C ALA A 121 5.09 -1.73 -14.24
N PRO A 122 3.90 -1.12 -14.43
CA PRO A 122 2.66 -1.62 -13.84
C PRO A 122 2.41 -3.08 -14.21
N ALA A 123 2.18 -3.91 -13.20
CA ALA A 123 1.84 -5.32 -13.34
C ALA A 123 0.38 -5.61 -12.97
N ARG A 124 -0.19 -4.81 -12.05
CA ARG A 124 -1.62 -4.86 -11.73
C ARG A 124 -2.22 -3.43 -11.67
N PRO A 125 -3.47 -3.27 -12.12
CA PRO A 125 -4.31 -4.29 -12.74
C PRO A 125 -3.88 -4.70 -14.16
N ARG A 126 -4.10 -5.96 -14.52
CA ARG A 126 -3.59 -6.58 -15.78
C ARG A 126 -4.31 -6.16 -17.06
N TRP A 127 -5.42 -5.43 -16.97
CA TRP A 127 -6.20 -5.01 -18.13
C TRP A 127 -5.69 -3.69 -18.76
N ARG A 128 -4.54 -3.18 -18.33
CA ARG A 128 -3.86 -2.04 -18.94
C ARG A 128 -2.52 -2.45 -19.50
N ASP A 129 -2.07 -1.72 -20.52
CA ASP A 129 -0.75 -1.88 -21.10
C ASP A 129 0.34 -1.56 -20.04
N PRO A 130 1.35 -2.43 -19.85
CA PRO A 130 2.45 -2.18 -18.89
C PRO A 130 3.33 -0.96 -19.19
N SER A 131 3.24 -0.37 -20.39
CA SER A 131 3.90 0.90 -20.71
C SER A 131 3.08 2.12 -20.24
N TYR A 132 1.79 1.94 -19.93
CA TYR A 132 0.93 3.03 -19.49
C TYR A 132 1.04 3.22 -17.97
N ILE A 133 1.62 4.36 -17.58
CA ILE A 133 1.65 4.77 -16.18
C ILE A 133 0.35 5.48 -15.83
N SER A 134 -0.51 4.78 -15.08
CA SER A 134 -1.77 5.34 -14.60
C SER A 134 -1.53 6.58 -13.75
N PRO A 135 -2.37 7.64 -13.81
CA PRO A 135 -2.25 8.83 -12.95
C PRO A 135 -2.75 8.60 -11.51
N ARG A 136 -3.01 7.34 -11.14
CA ARG A 136 -3.46 6.90 -9.81
C ARG A 136 -2.28 6.75 -8.85
N LEU A 137 -2.58 6.36 -7.61
CA LEU A 137 -1.56 6.01 -6.64
C LEU A 137 -0.71 4.83 -7.14
N SER A 138 0.50 4.70 -6.62
CA SER A 138 1.47 3.67 -7.01
C SER A 138 1.97 2.91 -5.79
N LEU A 139 1.97 1.58 -5.88
CA LEU A 139 2.56 0.66 -4.90
C LEU A 139 3.72 -0.08 -5.55
N VAL A 140 4.94 0.17 -5.07
CA VAL A 140 6.13 -0.52 -5.55
C VAL A 140 6.38 -1.73 -4.65
N ASN A 141 6.14 -2.92 -5.19
CA ASN A 141 6.54 -4.16 -4.56
C ASN A 141 8.08 -4.28 -4.60
N HIS A 142 8.70 -4.41 -3.44
CA HIS A 142 10.14 -4.50 -3.28
C HIS A 142 10.51 -5.48 -2.16
N PHE A 143 10.24 -6.76 -2.42
CA PHE A 143 10.65 -7.86 -1.58
C PHE A 143 11.14 -9.01 -2.46
N LEU A 144 12.04 -9.83 -1.92
CA LEU A 144 12.71 -10.90 -2.64
C LEU A 144 12.30 -12.25 -2.07
N TYR A 145 11.88 -13.18 -2.93
CA TYR A 145 11.65 -14.56 -2.52
C TYR A 145 12.95 -15.36 -2.47
N ALA A 146 13.09 -16.16 -1.42
CA ALA A 146 13.94 -17.34 -1.42
C ALA A 146 13.10 -18.56 -1.80
N GLN A 147 13.75 -19.62 -2.26
CA GLN A 147 13.08 -20.86 -2.66
C GLN A 147 13.66 -22.07 -1.94
N PHE A 148 12.76 -22.94 -1.46
CA PHE A 148 13.13 -24.24 -0.91
C PHE A 148 12.12 -25.29 -1.38
N LEU A 149 12.61 -26.32 -2.09
CA LEU A 149 11.77 -27.40 -2.64
C LEU A 149 10.54 -26.91 -3.43
N GLY A 150 10.70 -25.80 -4.18
CA GLY A 150 9.62 -25.20 -5.00
C GLY A 150 8.66 -24.28 -4.24
N PHE A 151 8.81 -24.13 -2.92
CA PHE A 151 8.07 -23.16 -2.12
C PHE A 151 8.83 -21.84 -2.04
N ARG A 152 8.11 -20.74 -2.26
CA ARG A 152 8.62 -19.37 -2.06
C ARG A 152 8.35 -18.91 -0.64
N TYR A 153 9.30 -18.18 -0.06
CA TYR A 153 9.17 -17.51 1.23
C TYR A 153 10.03 -16.23 1.25
N PRO A 154 9.76 -15.26 2.13
CA PRO A 154 10.57 -14.03 2.25
C PRO A 154 12.06 -14.32 2.48
N ASN A 155 12.95 -13.75 1.67
CA ASN A 155 14.39 -13.97 1.77
C ASN A 155 15.01 -13.14 2.91
N ALA A 156 14.85 -13.60 4.15
CA ALA A 156 15.39 -12.93 5.34
C ALA A 156 16.91 -12.70 5.28
N THR A 157 17.66 -13.65 4.71
CA THR A 157 19.14 -13.56 4.64
C THR A 157 19.64 -12.46 3.70
N TYR A 158 18.80 -11.99 2.78
CA TYR A 158 19.14 -10.93 1.84
C TYR A 158 18.44 -9.59 2.16
N ALA A 159 17.64 -9.55 3.24
CA ALA A 159 16.81 -8.39 3.58
C ALA A 159 17.62 -7.10 3.74
N ASN A 160 18.79 -7.15 4.39
CA ASN A 160 19.65 -5.97 4.56
C ASN A 160 20.12 -5.37 3.22
N THR A 161 20.31 -6.19 2.18
CA THR A 161 20.66 -5.71 0.84
C THR A 161 19.43 -5.27 0.06
N THR A 162 18.34 -6.04 0.08
CA THR A 162 17.08 -5.61 -0.57
C THR A 162 16.64 -4.25 -0.04
N ASN A 163 16.61 -4.07 1.27
CA ASN A 163 16.12 -2.85 1.89
C ASN A 163 17.17 -1.71 1.98
N ALA A 164 18.35 -1.86 1.39
CA ALA A 164 19.41 -0.85 1.47
C ALA A 164 19.04 0.45 0.73
N ALA A 165 19.55 1.59 1.21
CA ALA A 165 19.36 2.89 0.58
C ALA A 165 20.33 3.18 -0.58
N GLY A 166 21.19 2.22 -0.93
CA GLY A 166 22.17 2.37 -2.00
C GLY A 166 21.57 2.38 -3.41
N PHE A 167 22.47 2.49 -4.38
CA PHE A 167 22.16 2.63 -5.80
C PHE A 167 22.62 1.42 -6.63
N HIS A 168 22.72 0.24 -6.00
CA HIS A 168 23.06 -1.01 -6.66
C HIS A 168 21.81 -1.79 -7.07
N ILE A 169 21.98 -2.71 -8.03
CA ILE A 169 20.89 -3.57 -8.49
C ILE A 169 20.35 -4.36 -7.30
N GLY A 170 19.03 -4.28 -7.10
CA GLY A 170 18.35 -5.02 -6.05
C GLY A 170 18.05 -4.25 -4.79
N GLU A 171 18.64 -3.06 -4.63
CA GLU A 171 18.46 -2.20 -3.46
C GLU A 171 17.23 -1.30 -3.63
N LEU A 172 16.58 -0.99 -2.50
CA LEU A 172 15.37 -0.17 -2.46
C LEU A 172 15.63 1.26 -2.94
N GLY A 173 16.79 1.84 -2.60
CA GLY A 173 17.19 3.19 -3.04
C GLY A 173 17.24 3.32 -4.57
N GLU A 174 17.91 2.39 -5.24
CA GLU A 174 17.97 2.31 -6.71
C GLU A 174 16.57 2.19 -7.31
N HIS A 175 15.78 1.24 -6.82
CA HIS A 175 14.45 0.98 -7.34
C HIS A 175 13.51 2.18 -7.16
N ALA A 176 13.56 2.84 -6.00
CA ALA A 176 12.78 4.02 -5.68
C ALA A 176 13.09 5.19 -6.62
N VAL A 177 14.38 5.50 -6.84
CA VAL A 177 14.78 6.59 -7.76
C VAL A 177 14.42 6.27 -9.20
N ARG A 178 14.65 5.02 -9.65
CA ARG A 178 14.26 4.60 -11.00
C ARG A 178 12.77 4.73 -11.24
N CYS A 179 11.94 4.32 -10.28
CA CYS A 179 10.48 4.42 -10.41
C CYS A 179 10.00 5.86 -10.31
N ARG A 180 10.61 6.68 -9.45
CA ARG A 180 10.33 8.12 -9.40
C ARG A 180 10.57 8.78 -10.76
N SER A 181 11.70 8.49 -11.40
CA SER A 181 12.03 9.03 -12.73
C SER A 181 11.03 8.57 -13.80
N LEU A 182 10.66 7.28 -13.81
CA LEU A 182 9.75 6.73 -14.81
C LEU A 182 8.30 7.22 -14.63
N TYR A 183 7.83 7.40 -13.39
CA TYR A 183 6.49 7.89 -13.11
C TYR A 183 6.37 9.42 -13.21
N GLU A 184 7.50 10.12 -13.32
CA GLU A 184 7.62 11.57 -13.21
C GLU A 184 7.03 12.13 -11.90
N ARG A 185 6.96 11.28 -10.88
CA ARG A 185 6.46 11.57 -9.53
C ARG A 185 6.94 10.50 -8.55
N ARG A 186 6.94 10.83 -7.27
CA ARG A 186 7.33 9.88 -6.20
C ARG A 186 6.35 8.69 -6.18
N PRO A 187 6.83 7.45 -5.98
CA PRO A 187 5.98 6.36 -5.57
C PRO A 187 5.19 6.71 -4.31
N ASN A 188 3.95 6.22 -4.19
CA ASN A 188 3.13 6.51 -3.01
C ASN A 188 3.41 5.53 -1.86
N PHE A 189 3.71 4.28 -2.20
CA PHE A 189 3.96 3.23 -1.23
C PHE A 189 5.10 2.31 -1.71
N PHE A 190 5.93 1.88 -0.78
CA PHE A 190 6.83 0.74 -0.95
C PHE A 190 6.33 -0.41 -0.09
N LEU A 191 6.22 -1.61 -0.65
CA LEU A 191 5.91 -2.83 0.09
C LEU A 191 7.18 -3.67 0.19
N VAL A 192 7.67 -3.86 1.41
CA VAL A 192 8.92 -4.56 1.71
C VAL A 192 8.66 -5.65 2.75
N ASP A 193 9.52 -6.68 2.77
CA ASP A 193 9.62 -7.61 3.88
C ASP A 193 10.71 -7.15 4.85
N PHE A 194 10.57 -7.47 6.15
CA PHE A 194 11.55 -7.16 7.19
C PHE A 194 11.93 -5.67 7.23
N PHE A 195 10.94 -4.77 7.29
CA PHE A 195 11.16 -3.32 7.17
C PHE A 195 12.19 -2.72 8.15
N SER A 196 12.50 -3.41 9.24
CA SER A 196 13.52 -3.03 10.23
C SER A 196 14.95 -3.41 9.85
N GLU A 197 15.14 -4.21 8.79
CA GLU A 197 16.44 -4.59 8.24
C GLU A 197 16.78 -3.67 7.07
N GLY A 198 18.04 -3.24 6.96
CA GLY A 198 18.49 -2.26 5.98
C GLY A 198 18.07 -0.82 6.33
N ASP A 199 17.84 0.00 5.30
CA ASP A 199 17.73 1.45 5.42
C ASP A 199 16.39 1.98 4.85
N VAL A 200 15.30 1.24 5.06
CA VAL A 200 13.97 1.55 4.47
C VAL A 200 13.54 2.99 4.76
N PHE A 201 13.74 3.46 6.00
CA PHE A 201 13.35 4.80 6.42
C PHE A 201 14.27 5.89 5.85
N ASP A 202 15.53 5.59 5.52
CA ASP A 202 16.39 6.55 4.82
C ASP A 202 15.93 6.75 3.37
N VAL A 203 15.46 5.68 2.71
CA VAL A 203 14.84 5.79 1.38
C VAL A 203 13.54 6.57 1.43
N GLU A 204 12.67 6.29 2.41
CA GLU A 204 11.43 7.05 2.63
C GLU A 204 11.72 8.53 2.85
N HIS A 205 12.67 8.85 3.74
CA HIS A 205 13.08 10.21 4.01
C HIS A 205 13.61 10.89 2.74
N GLY A 206 14.51 10.24 2.00
CA GLY A 206 15.06 10.73 0.74
C GLY A 206 14.02 10.96 -0.35
N MET A 207 12.92 10.19 -0.35
CA MET A 207 11.79 10.42 -1.25
C MET A 207 10.96 11.64 -0.83
N ASN A 208 10.92 12.01 0.44
CA ASN A 208 10.06 13.06 0.95
C ASN A 208 10.72 14.44 1.10
N VAL A 209 12.04 14.51 1.31
CA VAL A 209 12.78 15.77 1.33
C VAL A 209 12.85 16.44 -0.05
N PHE A 210 12.90 17.78 -0.06
CA PHE A 210 12.92 18.62 -1.26
C PHE A 210 14.33 18.84 -1.79
#